data_AF-A0AAD5VH57-F1
#
_entry.id   AF-A0AAD5VH57-F1
#
_cell.length_a   1.000
_cell.length_b   1.000
_cell.length_c   1.000
_cell.angle_alpha   90.00
_cell.angle_beta   90.00
_cell.angle_gamma   90.00
#
_symmetry.space_group_name_H-M   'P 1'
#
loop_
_entity.id
_entity.type
_entity.pdbx_description
1 polymer ?
#
loop_
_entity_poly.entity_id
_entity_poly.type
_entity_poly.pdbx_seq_one_letter_code
_entity_poly.pdbx_strand_id
1 'polypeptide(L)'
;MRLKPSKLQDGANSARSDDISRIRANLASWLNKRCGSDPLDPEDRVNRGLQHDVCGKLLCPIDFNWDDLDIRAAIRNGTSASNINDSFFLRCLYQNDTGNPEDLQHGFLRNILLRKMNGKVTGRSIAYTAVILVFNLTDAVQWTECHNGFDFRAFYEFIVDYFEDPRDNSSRQRVKALLQFWNRSVFPGRVATGDTRASSKRLASQCSSGDSMQTTL
;
A
#
# COMPACT_ATOMS: atom_id res chain seq x y z
N MET A 1 34.89 -8.39 9.59
CA MET A 1 34.73 -8.39 8.11
C MET A 1 33.27 -8.07 7.81
N ARG A 2 32.93 -6.85 7.39
CA ARG A 2 31.53 -6.48 7.06
C ARG A 2 31.17 -7.10 5.71
N LEU A 3 30.16 -7.97 5.68
CA LEU A 3 29.59 -8.50 4.44
C LEU A 3 29.03 -7.33 3.62
N LYS A 4 29.53 -7.15 2.40
CA LYS A 4 28.93 -6.21 1.45
C LYS A 4 27.56 -6.77 1.04
N PRO A 5 26.48 -5.99 1.10
CA PRO A 5 25.18 -6.44 0.60
C PRO A 5 25.32 -6.88 -0.86
N SER A 6 24.60 -7.94 -1.23
CA SER A 6 24.62 -8.43 -2.62
C SER A 6 23.94 -7.41 -3.53
N LYS A 7 24.34 -7.35 -4.81
CA LYS A 7 23.69 -6.48 -5.81
C LYS A 7 22.17 -6.68 -5.90
N LEU A 8 21.68 -7.87 -5.51
CA LEU A 8 20.25 -8.18 -5.43
C LEU A 8 19.58 -7.49 -4.24
N GLN A 9 20.24 -7.44 -3.08
CA GLN A 9 19.74 -6.74 -1.91
C GLN A 9 19.71 -5.23 -2.15
N ASP A 10 20.75 -4.69 -2.79
CA ASP A 10 20.79 -3.27 -3.16
C ASP A 10 19.68 -2.93 -4.16
N GLY A 11 19.48 -3.76 -5.19
CA GLY A 11 18.38 -3.58 -6.14
C GLY A 11 16.99 -3.65 -5.50
N ALA A 12 16.78 -4.59 -4.57
CA ALA A 12 15.52 -4.72 -3.84
C ALA A 12 15.27 -3.53 -2.90
N ASN A 13 16.30 -3.06 -2.21
CA ASN A 13 16.22 -1.89 -1.34
C ASN A 13 15.96 -0.60 -2.14
N SER A 14 16.64 -0.42 -3.28
CA SER A 14 16.42 0.72 -4.19
C SER A 14 14.99 0.73 -4.74
N ALA A 15 14.47 -0.42 -5.19
CA ALA A 15 13.08 -0.50 -5.67
C ALA A 15 12.06 -0.12 -4.58
N ARG A 16 12.29 -0.54 -3.32
CA ARG A 16 11.46 -0.15 -2.18
C ARG A 16 11.54 1.36 -1.89
N SER A 17 12.76 1.92 -1.94
CA SER A 17 12.98 3.36 -1.75
C SER A 17 12.28 4.19 -2.83
N ASP A 18 12.27 3.70 -4.07
CA ASP A 18 11.57 4.36 -5.19
C ASP A 18 10.06 4.35 -4.99
N ASP A 19 9.48 3.22 -4.56
CA ASP A 19 8.04 3.13 -4.24
C ASP A 19 7.67 4.10 -3.11
N ILE A 20 8.48 4.17 -2.04
CA ILE A 20 8.26 5.11 -0.92
C ILE A 20 8.28 6.56 -1.40
N SER A 21 9.28 6.94 -2.18
CA SER A 21 9.46 8.31 -2.67
C SER A 21 8.28 8.73 -3.56
N ARG A 22 7.79 7.81 -4.41
CA ARG A 22 6.59 8.03 -5.22
C ARG A 22 5.33 8.14 -4.37
N ILE A 23 5.15 7.31 -3.35
CA ILE A 23 4.00 7.40 -2.45
C ILE A 23 4.00 8.75 -1.75
N ARG A 24 5.14 9.21 -1.23
CA ARG A 24 5.28 10.53 -0.59
C ARG A 24 4.87 11.67 -1.52
N ALA A 25 5.44 11.71 -2.73
CA ALA A 25 5.13 12.75 -3.70
C ALA A 25 3.64 12.78 -4.11
N ASN A 26 3.04 11.60 -4.34
CA ASN A 26 1.62 11.51 -4.70
C ASN A 26 0.70 11.82 -3.51
N LEU A 27 1.09 11.41 -2.30
CA LEU A 27 0.33 11.64 -1.07
C LEU A 27 0.23 13.14 -0.79
N ALA A 28 1.34 13.88 -0.85
CA ALA A 28 1.32 15.32 -0.61
C ALA A 28 0.41 16.04 -1.60
N SER A 29 0.52 15.72 -2.90
CA SER A 29 -0.39 16.25 -3.92
C SER A 29 -1.86 15.90 -3.65
N TRP A 30 -2.11 14.67 -3.18
CA TRP A 30 -3.45 14.19 -2.86
C TRP A 30 -4.03 14.83 -1.59
N LEU A 31 -3.22 15.08 -0.57
CA LEU A 31 -3.62 15.80 0.65
C LEU A 31 -3.87 17.27 0.37
N ASN A 32 -3.00 17.93 -0.39
CA ASN A 32 -3.14 19.37 -0.67
C ASN A 32 -4.38 19.72 -1.49
N LYS A 33 -4.88 18.77 -2.30
CA LYS A 33 -6.20 18.90 -2.95
C LYS A 33 -7.37 18.93 -1.97
N ARG A 34 -7.15 18.52 -0.71
CA ARG A 34 -8.16 18.39 0.35
C ARG A 34 -7.99 19.44 1.45
N CYS A 35 -6.75 19.87 1.73
CA CYS A 35 -6.43 20.83 2.79
C CYS A 35 -6.82 22.29 2.48
N GLY A 36 -7.30 22.60 1.27
CA GLY A 36 -7.75 23.94 0.92
C GLY A 36 -6.60 24.96 0.96
N SER A 37 -6.64 25.92 1.89
CA SER A 37 -5.74 27.07 1.95
C SER A 37 -4.44 26.85 2.75
N ASP A 38 -4.28 25.72 3.45
CA ASP A 38 -3.07 25.41 4.21
C ASP A 38 -2.42 24.12 3.67
N PRO A 39 -1.59 24.23 2.62
CA PRO A 39 -0.99 23.07 1.98
C PRO A 39 0.07 22.43 2.90
N LEU A 40 0.02 21.12 3.02
CA LEU A 40 1.04 20.33 3.70
C LEU A 40 2.33 20.29 2.87
N ASP A 41 3.46 20.48 3.55
CA ASP A 41 4.77 20.26 2.98
C ASP A 41 4.91 18.77 2.59
N PRO A 42 5.33 18.42 1.36
CA PRO A 42 5.58 17.04 0.97
C PRO A 42 6.73 16.36 1.73
N GLU A 43 7.77 17.12 2.09
CA GLU A 43 9.01 16.63 2.70
C GLU A 43 8.98 16.73 4.24
N ASP A 44 8.12 17.58 4.78
CA ASP A 44 7.88 17.69 6.22
C ASP A 44 6.52 17.07 6.64
N ARG A 45 6.48 16.47 7.83
CA ARG A 45 5.31 15.82 8.42
C ARG A 45 4.84 16.48 9.72
N VAL A 46 5.48 17.55 10.18
CA VAL A 46 5.17 18.23 11.46
C VAL A 46 3.68 18.61 11.58
N ASN A 47 3.03 19.05 10.50
CA ASN A 47 1.61 19.44 10.51
C ASN A 47 0.65 18.30 10.08
N ARG A 48 0.96 17.04 10.40
CA ARG A 48 0.11 15.87 10.08
C ARG A 48 -0.42 15.20 11.36
N GLY A 49 -0.92 13.97 11.23
CA GLY A 49 -1.40 13.17 12.36
C GLY A 49 -2.84 13.45 12.78
N LEU A 50 -3.22 12.90 13.95
CA LEU A 50 -4.59 12.92 14.46
C LEU A 50 -5.07 14.32 14.86
N GLN A 51 -4.14 15.21 15.20
CA GLN A 51 -4.48 16.59 15.55
C GLN A 51 -4.90 17.41 14.33
N HIS A 52 -4.36 17.11 13.15
CA HIS A 52 -4.76 17.76 11.91
C HIS A 52 -6.11 17.20 11.40
N ASP A 53 -7.08 18.05 11.06
CA ASP A 53 -8.45 17.59 10.71
C ASP A 53 -8.50 16.65 9.50
N VAL A 54 -7.81 16.97 8.39
CA VAL A 54 -7.79 16.10 7.18
C VAL A 54 -7.06 14.78 7.44
N CYS A 55 -5.82 14.82 7.94
CA CYS A 55 -5.06 13.61 8.27
C CYS A 55 -5.76 12.75 9.32
N GLY A 56 -6.32 13.36 10.37
CA GLY A 56 -7.11 12.69 11.38
C GLY A 56 -8.34 11.99 10.80
N LYS A 57 -9.12 12.66 9.93
CA LYS A 57 -10.25 12.04 9.23
C LYS A 57 -9.83 10.83 8.40
N LEU A 58 -8.67 10.90 7.76
CA LEU A 58 -8.12 9.82 6.94
C LEU A 58 -7.60 8.65 7.76
N LEU A 59 -7.04 8.93 8.93
CA LEU A 59 -6.58 7.93 9.91
C LEU A 59 -7.75 7.35 10.73
N CYS A 60 -8.90 7.99 10.74
CA CYS A 60 -10.10 7.49 11.42
C CYS A 60 -10.64 6.23 10.72
N PRO A 61 -10.89 5.14 11.46
CA PRO A 61 -11.61 3.98 10.95
C PRO A 61 -13.01 4.35 10.46
N ILE A 62 -13.51 3.68 9.42
CA ILE A 62 -14.81 4.02 8.80
C ILE A 62 -16.02 3.77 9.71
N ASP A 63 -15.86 2.92 10.73
CA ASP A 63 -16.84 2.61 11.76
C ASP A 63 -16.98 3.73 12.81
N PHE A 64 -16.06 4.68 12.84
CA PHE A 64 -16.16 5.88 13.66
C PHE A 64 -16.63 7.09 12.84
N ASN A 65 -17.58 7.84 13.39
CA ASN A 65 -18.02 9.10 12.78
C ASN A 65 -17.06 10.23 13.16
N TRP A 66 -16.06 10.51 12.32
CA TRP A 66 -15.12 11.63 12.55
C TRP A 66 -15.80 13.01 12.69
N ASP A 67 -16.96 13.19 12.07
CA ASP A 67 -17.67 14.47 12.12
C ASP A 67 -18.37 14.69 13.48
N ASP A 68 -18.50 13.63 14.29
CA ASP A 68 -18.86 13.70 15.71
C ASP A 68 -17.66 14.23 16.53
N LEU A 69 -17.89 15.32 17.27
CA LEU A 69 -16.85 16.02 18.02
C LEU A 69 -16.33 15.20 19.21
N ASP A 70 -17.19 14.40 19.85
CA ASP A 70 -16.80 13.59 21.00
C ASP A 70 -15.95 12.41 20.55
N ILE A 71 -16.34 11.76 19.44
CA ILE A 71 -15.52 10.70 18.81
C ILE A 71 -14.17 11.27 18.36
N ARG A 72 -14.16 12.43 17.70
CA ARG A 72 -12.93 13.08 17.26
C ARG A 72 -12.01 13.40 18.42
N ALA A 73 -12.54 13.96 19.51
CA ALA A 73 -11.79 14.25 20.72
C ALA A 73 -11.27 12.96 21.37
N ALA A 74 -12.10 11.91 21.44
CA ALA A 74 -11.73 10.61 21.99
C ALA A 74 -10.55 9.98 21.25
N ILE A 75 -10.57 10.01 19.91
CA ILE A 75 -9.48 9.52 19.05
C ILE A 75 -8.22 10.37 19.23
N ARG A 76 -8.34 11.70 19.22
CA ARG A 76 -7.21 12.62 19.40
C ARG A 76 -6.50 12.47 20.74
N ASN A 77 -7.28 12.18 21.78
CA ASN A 77 -6.78 12.03 23.14
C ASN A 77 -6.38 10.58 23.48
N GLY A 78 -6.58 9.63 22.55
CA GLY A 78 -6.24 8.22 22.76
C GLY A 78 -7.05 7.54 23.87
N THR A 79 -8.32 7.93 24.04
CA THR A 79 -9.18 7.38 25.10
C THR A 79 -9.76 6.01 24.73
N SER A 80 -10.02 5.16 25.73
CA SER A 80 -10.49 3.78 25.55
C SER A 80 -11.85 3.62 24.88
N ALA A 81 -12.66 4.69 24.78
CA ALA A 81 -13.97 4.64 24.15
C ALA A 81 -13.89 4.60 22.60
N SER A 82 -12.76 4.99 22.01
CA SER A 82 -12.55 5.01 20.56
C SER A 82 -11.05 4.93 20.27
N ASN A 83 -10.45 3.76 20.50
CA ASN A 83 -9.04 3.56 20.21
C ASN A 83 -8.87 3.29 18.71
N ILE A 84 -7.92 3.99 18.09
CA ILE A 84 -7.63 3.85 16.66
C ILE A 84 -7.21 2.42 16.25
N ASN A 85 -6.77 1.59 17.20
CA ASN A 85 -6.43 0.19 16.96
C ASN A 85 -7.61 -0.79 17.14
N ASP A 86 -8.77 -0.32 17.59
CA ASP A 86 -9.97 -1.17 17.71
C ASP A 86 -10.44 -1.66 16.33
N SER A 87 -10.14 -0.88 15.29
CA SER A 87 -10.47 -1.17 13.89
C SER A 87 -9.39 -0.63 12.96
N PHE A 88 -8.78 -1.51 12.16
CA PHE A 88 -7.79 -1.13 11.13
C PHE A 88 -8.41 -0.80 9.77
N PHE A 89 -9.73 -0.64 9.71
CA PHE A 89 -10.46 -0.24 8.50
C PHE A 89 -10.39 1.29 8.29
N LEU A 90 -9.17 1.82 8.19
CA LEU A 90 -8.89 3.25 8.10
C LEU A 90 -9.44 3.87 6.80
N ARG A 91 -10.02 5.07 6.86
CA ARG A 91 -10.59 5.77 5.70
C ARG A 91 -9.61 5.92 4.54
N CYS A 92 -8.34 6.20 4.82
CA CYS A 92 -7.31 6.36 3.80
C CYS A 92 -7.09 5.11 2.92
N LEU A 93 -7.60 3.94 3.31
CA LEU A 93 -7.48 2.70 2.56
C LEU A 93 -8.64 2.46 1.58
N TYR A 94 -9.69 3.30 1.63
CA TYR A 94 -10.84 3.22 0.74
C TYR A 94 -10.68 4.17 -0.45
N GLN A 95 -11.42 3.87 -1.52
CA GLN A 95 -11.53 4.80 -2.63
C GLN A 95 -12.32 6.03 -2.18
N ASN A 96 -11.77 7.23 -2.44
CA ASN A 96 -12.36 8.52 -2.05
C ASN A 96 -12.68 8.61 -0.54
N ASP A 97 -11.94 7.89 0.30
CA ASP A 97 -12.08 7.85 1.78
C ASP A 97 -13.49 7.49 2.28
N THR A 98 -14.22 6.76 1.44
CA THR A 98 -15.62 6.40 1.70
C THR A 98 -15.72 4.88 1.74
N GLY A 99 -16.10 4.36 2.90
CA GLY A 99 -16.43 2.96 3.12
C GLY A 99 -17.84 2.81 3.69
N ASN A 100 -18.34 1.57 3.72
CA ASN A 100 -19.64 1.25 4.31
C ASN A 100 -19.44 0.80 5.78
N PRO A 101 -19.92 1.54 6.79
CA PRO A 101 -19.80 1.13 8.20
C PRO A 101 -20.47 -0.23 8.50
N GLU A 102 -21.51 -0.59 7.74
CA GLU A 102 -22.22 -1.87 7.88
C GLU A 102 -21.52 -3.04 7.17
N ASP A 103 -20.58 -2.75 6.28
CA ASP A 103 -19.74 -3.74 5.60
C ASP A 103 -18.33 -3.18 5.43
N LEU A 104 -17.55 -3.29 6.50
CA LEU A 104 -16.22 -2.70 6.56
C LEU A 104 -15.29 -3.22 5.46
N GLN A 105 -15.48 -4.46 5.01
CA GLN A 105 -14.62 -5.03 3.98
C GLN A 105 -14.95 -4.50 2.58
N HIS A 106 -16.12 -3.85 2.40
CA HIS A 106 -16.52 -3.29 1.12
C HIS A 106 -15.62 -2.12 0.71
N GLY A 107 -14.85 -2.33 -0.36
CA GLY A 107 -13.96 -1.29 -0.89
C GLY A 107 -12.66 -1.10 -0.11
N PHE A 108 -12.43 -1.93 0.91
CA PHE A 108 -11.18 -1.93 1.68
C PHE A 108 -9.96 -2.17 0.77
N LEU A 109 -8.87 -1.44 1.03
CA LEU A 109 -7.62 -1.48 0.26
C LEU A 109 -7.77 -1.18 -1.23
N ARG A 110 -8.75 -0.33 -1.60
CA ARG A 110 -8.94 0.17 -2.98
C ARG A 110 -8.51 1.62 -3.17
N ASN A 111 -7.80 2.22 -2.21
CA ASN A 111 -7.30 3.58 -2.38
C ASN A 111 -6.33 3.68 -3.56
N ILE A 112 -6.54 4.69 -4.41
CA ILE A 112 -5.78 4.91 -5.64
C ILE A 112 -4.29 5.17 -5.45
N LEU A 113 -3.86 5.63 -4.28
CA LEU A 113 -2.45 5.90 -3.97
C LEU A 113 -1.63 4.61 -3.89
N LEU A 114 -2.28 3.47 -3.63
CA LEU A 114 -1.63 2.16 -3.66
C LEU A 114 -1.31 1.70 -5.11
N ARG A 115 -1.79 2.40 -6.17
CA ARG A 115 -1.57 2.05 -7.61
C ARG A 115 -0.17 2.31 -8.14
N LYS A 116 0.70 2.95 -7.35
CA LYS A 116 2.02 3.37 -7.82
C LYS A 116 3.14 2.37 -7.51
N MET A 117 2.80 1.16 -7.05
CA MET A 117 3.75 0.06 -6.81
C MET A 117 4.33 -0.49 -8.12
N ASN A 118 5.64 -0.68 -8.18
CA ASN A 118 6.30 -1.36 -9.30
C ASN A 118 6.33 -2.89 -9.10
N GLY A 119 6.04 -3.66 -10.14
CA GLY A 119 6.18 -5.13 -10.13
C GLY A 119 4.90 -5.91 -9.75
N LYS A 120 5.07 -7.17 -9.32
CA LYS A 120 3.94 -8.07 -9.02
C LYS A 120 3.27 -7.67 -7.71
N VAL A 121 1.98 -7.29 -7.79
CA VAL A 121 1.19 -6.98 -6.59
C VAL A 121 0.88 -8.26 -5.81
N THR A 122 1.29 -8.29 -4.55
CA THR A 122 1.02 -9.33 -3.54
C THR A 122 0.30 -8.72 -2.33
N GLY A 123 -0.33 -9.56 -1.50
CA GLY A 123 -0.93 -9.09 -0.24
C GLY A 123 0.07 -8.37 0.66
N ARG A 124 1.27 -8.95 0.83
CA ARG A 124 2.38 -8.33 1.59
C ARG A 124 2.85 -6.99 1.02
N SER A 125 2.92 -6.84 -0.31
CA SER A 125 3.27 -5.53 -0.89
C SER A 125 2.18 -4.49 -0.64
N ILE A 126 0.90 -4.88 -0.69
CA ILE A 126 -0.23 -3.98 -0.36
C ILE A 126 -0.16 -3.59 1.12
N ALA A 127 0.09 -4.54 2.03
CA ALA A 127 0.27 -4.29 3.45
C ALA A 127 1.40 -3.29 3.71
N TYR A 128 2.55 -3.49 3.07
CA TYR A 128 3.68 -2.58 3.17
C TYR A 128 3.33 -1.17 2.69
N THR A 129 2.70 -1.04 1.52
CA THR A 129 2.29 0.27 0.98
C THR A 129 1.24 0.95 1.87
N ALA A 130 0.31 0.20 2.46
CA ALA A 130 -0.66 0.71 3.42
C ALA A 130 0.03 1.26 4.67
N VAL A 131 1.01 0.54 5.24
CA VAL A 131 1.84 1.01 6.36
C VAL A 131 2.54 2.31 6.00
N ILE A 132 3.18 2.39 4.83
CA ILE A 132 3.86 3.61 4.37
C ILE A 132 2.85 4.76 4.22
N LEU A 133 1.67 4.51 3.64
CA LEU A 133 0.63 5.53 3.49
C LEU A 133 0.21 6.08 4.87
N VAL A 134 -0.13 5.21 5.81
CA VAL A 134 -0.55 5.60 7.17
C VAL A 134 0.58 6.32 7.90
N PHE A 135 1.82 5.81 7.83
CA PHE A 135 2.98 6.44 8.46
C PHE A 135 3.25 7.85 7.92
N ASN A 136 2.99 8.10 6.63
CA ASN A 136 3.11 9.44 6.08
C ASN A 136 1.92 10.35 6.40
N LEU A 137 0.80 9.82 6.89
CA LEU A 137 -0.29 10.62 7.45
C LEU A 137 -0.05 11.03 8.90
N THR A 138 0.96 10.46 9.58
CA THR A 138 1.37 10.87 10.92
C THR A 138 2.47 11.93 10.89
N ASP A 139 2.70 12.53 12.05
CA ASP A 139 3.75 13.49 12.39
C ASP A 139 5.04 12.81 12.93
N ALA A 140 5.16 11.48 12.83
CA ALA A 140 6.34 10.76 13.30
C ALA A 140 7.60 11.18 12.54
N VAL A 141 8.63 11.67 13.23
CA VAL A 141 9.88 12.15 12.59
C VAL A 141 10.66 11.01 11.90
N GLN A 142 10.71 9.85 12.54
CA GLN A 142 11.42 8.65 12.05
C GLN A 142 10.57 7.40 12.21
N TRP A 143 10.95 6.32 11.52
CA TRP A 143 10.24 5.04 11.62
C TRP A 143 10.15 4.57 13.07
N THR A 144 8.97 4.12 13.47
CA THR A 144 8.66 3.56 14.77
C THR A 144 7.57 2.50 14.61
N GLU A 145 7.58 1.49 15.46
CA GLU A 145 6.54 0.44 15.46
C GLU A 145 5.22 0.96 16.02
N CYS A 146 5.27 1.91 16.97
CA CYS A 146 4.09 2.57 17.51
C CYS A 146 4.25 4.09 17.50
N HIS A 147 3.18 4.82 17.15
CA HIS A 147 3.16 6.29 17.16
C HIS A 147 1.79 6.83 17.57
N ASN A 148 1.74 7.70 18.58
CA ASN A 148 0.48 8.26 19.09
C ASN A 148 -0.61 7.20 19.35
N GLY A 149 -0.19 6.06 19.91
CA GLY A 149 -1.04 4.92 20.19
C GLY A 149 -1.28 3.98 19.02
N PHE A 150 -1.05 4.37 17.76
CA PHE A 150 -1.23 3.51 16.59
C PHE A 150 -0.09 2.48 16.47
N ASP A 151 -0.43 1.18 16.40
CA ASP A 151 0.52 0.07 16.27
C ASP A 151 0.67 -0.35 14.79
N PHE A 152 1.77 0.07 14.16
CA PHE A 152 2.08 -0.23 12.76
C PHE A 152 2.38 -1.71 12.52
N ARG A 153 2.87 -2.42 13.55
CA ARG A 153 3.18 -3.84 13.43
C ARG A 153 1.88 -4.64 13.41
N ALA A 154 0.99 -4.42 14.38
CA ALA A 154 -0.33 -5.04 14.43
C ALA A 154 -1.14 -4.71 13.16
N PHE A 155 -1.04 -3.48 12.68
CA PHE A 155 -1.69 -3.06 11.43
C PHE A 155 -1.14 -3.81 10.20
N TYR A 156 0.17 -3.99 10.09
CA TYR A 156 0.77 -4.76 9.00
C TYR A 156 0.31 -6.23 9.05
N GLU A 157 0.39 -6.85 10.24
CA GLU A 157 0.00 -8.24 10.47
C GLU A 157 -1.49 -8.45 10.12
N PHE A 158 -2.37 -7.53 10.55
CA PHE A 158 -3.79 -7.54 10.18
C PHE A 158 -4.02 -7.56 8.66
N ILE A 159 -3.32 -6.71 7.90
CA ILE A 159 -3.50 -6.69 6.43
C ILE A 159 -2.94 -7.98 5.81
N VAL A 160 -1.81 -8.50 6.30
CA VAL A 160 -1.26 -9.77 5.81
C VAL A 160 -2.26 -10.90 6.04
N ASP A 161 -2.82 -11.01 7.24
CA ASP A 161 -3.83 -12.01 7.58
C ASP A 161 -5.08 -11.87 6.73
N TYR A 162 -5.53 -10.63 6.45
CA TYR A 162 -6.64 -10.37 5.53
C TYR A 162 -6.42 -10.99 4.14
N PHE A 163 -5.18 -11.05 3.65
CA PHE A 163 -4.86 -11.68 2.36
C PHE A 163 -4.56 -13.18 2.45
N GLU A 164 -3.90 -13.62 3.54
CA GLU A 164 -3.28 -14.96 3.61
C GLU A 164 -4.11 -15.97 4.40
N ASP A 165 -4.99 -15.52 5.30
CA ASP A 165 -5.88 -16.37 6.10
C ASP A 165 -7.38 -16.00 5.97
N PRO A 166 -7.96 -16.06 4.74
CA PRO A 166 -9.38 -15.82 4.56
C PRO A 166 -10.22 -16.99 5.12
N ARG A 167 -10.91 -16.73 6.23
CA ARG A 167 -11.68 -17.73 7.00
C ARG A 167 -12.79 -18.45 6.24
N ASP A 168 -13.36 -17.81 5.20
CA ASP A 168 -14.53 -18.32 4.48
C ASP A 168 -14.45 -18.09 2.95
N ASN A 169 -15.40 -18.66 2.21
CA ASN A 169 -15.45 -18.55 0.74
C ASN A 169 -15.69 -17.11 0.25
N SER A 170 -16.49 -16.32 0.96
CA SER A 170 -16.74 -14.92 0.62
C SER A 170 -15.48 -14.08 0.80
N SER A 171 -14.72 -14.32 1.89
CA SER A 171 -13.43 -13.68 2.16
C SER A 171 -12.41 -14.04 1.07
N ARG A 172 -12.31 -15.32 0.68
CA ARG A 172 -11.47 -15.76 -0.45
C ARG A 172 -11.83 -15.07 -1.76
N GLN A 173 -13.12 -14.93 -2.04
CA GLN A 173 -13.60 -14.26 -3.26
C GLN A 173 -13.29 -12.75 -3.23
N ARG A 174 -13.42 -12.09 -2.07
CA ARG A 174 -13.03 -10.68 -1.89
C ARG A 174 -11.55 -10.47 -2.14
N VAL A 175 -10.68 -11.27 -1.52
CA VAL A 175 -9.22 -11.21 -1.73
C VAL A 175 -8.87 -11.42 -3.20
N LYS A 176 -9.46 -12.43 -3.84
CA LYS A 176 -9.25 -12.71 -5.28
C LYS A 176 -9.68 -11.52 -6.15
N ALA A 177 -10.86 -10.96 -5.88
CA ALA A 177 -11.37 -9.80 -6.62
C ALA A 177 -10.49 -8.56 -6.43
N LEU A 178 -9.98 -8.35 -5.21
CA LEU A 178 -9.07 -7.24 -4.89
C LEU A 178 -7.74 -7.37 -5.63
N LEU A 179 -7.10 -8.55 -5.60
CA LEU A 179 -5.87 -8.80 -6.35
C LEU A 179 -6.09 -8.67 -7.86
N GLN A 180 -7.24 -9.11 -8.38
CA GLN A 180 -7.59 -8.90 -9.79
C GLN A 180 -7.78 -7.42 -10.14
N PHE A 181 -8.46 -6.65 -9.29
CA PHE A 181 -8.61 -5.21 -9.44
C PHE A 181 -7.25 -4.52 -9.53
N TRP A 182 -6.31 -4.89 -8.65
CA TRP A 182 -4.96 -4.36 -8.63
C TRP A 182 -4.15 -4.74 -9.88
N ASN A 183 -4.18 -6.01 -10.29
CA ASN A 183 -3.49 -6.46 -11.49
C ASN A 183 -3.98 -5.73 -12.76
N ARG A 184 -5.28 -5.47 -12.88
CA ARG A 184 -5.84 -4.69 -14.00
C ARG A 184 -5.44 -3.22 -13.95
N SER A 185 -5.37 -2.64 -12.75
CA SER A 185 -5.09 -1.22 -12.55
C SER A 185 -3.61 -0.87 -12.77
N VAL A 186 -2.69 -1.78 -12.41
CA VAL A 186 -1.24 -1.58 -12.54
C VAL A 186 -0.74 -1.97 -13.93
N PHE A 187 -1.37 -2.96 -14.58
CA PHE A 187 -1.00 -3.45 -15.92
C PHE A 187 -2.18 -3.35 -16.91
N PRO A 188 -2.58 -2.14 -17.34
CA PRO A 188 -3.61 -1.97 -18.35
C PRO A 188 -3.13 -2.60 -19.67
N GLY A 189 -3.70 -3.74 -20.05
CA GLY A 189 -3.37 -4.46 -21.29
C GLY A 189 -3.05 -5.95 -21.14
N ARG A 190 -2.89 -6.49 -19.93
CA ARG A 190 -2.91 -7.95 -19.73
C ARG A 190 -4.35 -8.44 -19.73
N VAL A 191 -4.92 -8.61 -20.92
CA VAL A 191 -6.07 -9.50 -21.09
C VAL A 191 -5.63 -10.86 -20.57
N ALA A 192 -6.44 -11.48 -19.70
CA ALA A 192 -6.24 -12.87 -19.31
C ALA A 192 -6.48 -13.74 -20.54
N THR A 193 -5.47 -13.84 -21.42
CA THR A 193 -5.42 -14.88 -22.42
C THR A 193 -5.23 -16.19 -21.66
N GLY A 194 -6.34 -16.90 -21.46
CA GLY A 194 -6.30 -18.30 -21.09
C GLY A 194 -5.35 -19.05 -22.02
N ASP A 195 -4.72 -20.06 -21.43
CA ASP A 195 -3.82 -21.03 -22.04
C ASP A 195 -3.85 -21.06 -23.58
N THR A 196 -2.78 -20.57 -24.20
CA THR A 196 -2.36 -21.12 -25.49
C THR A 196 -0.86 -21.29 -25.50
N ARG A 197 -0.49 -22.55 -25.42
CA ARG A 197 0.82 -23.18 -25.50
C ARG A 197 1.49 -22.80 -26.84
N ALA A 198 1.97 -21.56 -27.00
CA ALA A 198 2.48 -21.09 -28.30
C ALA A 198 3.58 -20.00 -28.25
N SER A 199 4.24 -19.74 -27.11
CA SER A 199 5.35 -18.76 -27.06
C SER A 199 6.75 -19.32 -26.78
N SER A 200 6.93 -20.64 -26.69
CA SER A 200 8.26 -21.24 -26.51
C SER A 200 9.07 -21.38 -27.81
N LYS A 201 8.59 -20.92 -28.97
CA LYS A 201 9.28 -21.11 -30.26
C LYS A 201 10.12 -19.94 -30.78
N ARG A 202 10.32 -18.85 -30.02
CA ARG A 202 11.13 -17.70 -30.50
C ARG A 202 12.46 -17.46 -29.77
N LEU A 203 12.89 -18.34 -28.87
CA LEU A 203 14.19 -18.22 -28.19
C LEU A 203 15.19 -19.35 -28.53
N ALA A 204 14.81 -20.31 -29.36
CA ALA A 204 15.70 -21.42 -29.75
C ALA A 204 16.44 -21.21 -31.09
N SER A 205 16.21 -20.11 -31.81
CA SER A 205 16.86 -19.84 -33.11
C SER A 205 17.96 -18.78 -33.08
N GLN A 206 18.45 -18.40 -31.89
CA GLN A 206 19.55 -17.43 -31.73
C GLN A 206 20.76 -17.98 -30.96
N CYS A 207 20.80 -19.29 -30.72
CA CYS A 207 21.97 -19.98 -30.14
C CYS A 207 22.39 -21.17 -31.01
N SER A 208 22.59 -20.94 -32.32
CA SER A 208 23.20 -21.94 -33.22
C SER A 208 23.74 -21.26 -34.47
N SER A 209 24.71 -20.35 -34.30
CA SER A 209 25.59 -19.89 -35.38
C SER A 209 26.81 -19.23 -34.73
N GLY A 210 27.85 -20.03 -34.51
CA GLY A 210 29.10 -19.53 -33.97
C GLY A 210 29.96 -20.62 -33.36
N ASP A 211 30.24 -21.71 -34.09
CA ASP A 211 31.51 -22.42 -33.88
C ASP A 211 31.90 -23.32 -35.07
N SER A 212 33.21 -23.44 -35.30
CA SER A 212 33.95 -24.21 -36.32
C SER A 212 34.05 -23.59 -37.73
N MET A 213 35.16 -22.93 -38.10
CA MET A 213 36.55 -23.37 -38.34
C MET A 213 36.83 -23.57 -39.83
N GLN A 214 37.84 -22.88 -40.37
CA GLN A 214 38.67 -23.45 -41.42
C GLN A 214 40.12 -22.94 -41.32
N THR A 215 40.96 -23.89 -40.94
CA THR A 215 42.41 -23.97 -41.18
C THR A 215 42.67 -24.40 -42.62
N THR A 216 43.90 -24.16 -43.10
CA THR A 216 44.60 -24.72 -44.29
C THR A 216 44.37 -23.92 -45.58
N LEU A 217 45.38 -23.43 -46.30
CA LEU A 217 46.77 -23.88 -46.52
C LEU A 217 47.83 -22.80 -46.26
#